data_AF-G0QRL1-F1
#
_entry.id   AF-G0QRL1-F1
#
_cell.length_a   1.000
_cell.length_b   1.000
_cell.length_c   1.000
_cell.angle_alpha   90.00
_cell.angle_beta   90.00
_cell.angle_gamma   90.00
#
_symmetry.space_group_name_H-M   'P 1'
#
loop_
_entity.id
_entity.type
_entity.pdbx_description
1 polymer ?
#
loop_
_entity_poly.entity_id
_entity_poly.type
_entity_poly.pdbx_seq_one_letter_code
_entity_poly.pdbx_strand_id
1 'polypeptide(L)'
;MNIDQEQLETWLAEVELVSQKVKELSKKEVNIKEFDQKEEQLKKKREQKKNNDEDKERQHRLEEYEKKKQGRSGKGNEKNYLNFCKACFWEYELPTPECLRCQKPTQTQEERYNYLLKKVSEYKSDKAKKEERKKKWELWKKTEAMLWKKNTTNYSKWDYYVSDSDSEKDDDPVLPKNDPNFKALEQDINQRAKKRNEDRIKAENLKEQANLFMKQQDYKKAVEKYTEALEIVKDMKCLWTNRALAYIKLQKFSKAIDDCTRVIDYCDCFEEGFTKSREFAYKAFFRRALAKKEKKTIYNLYKMWKKQLNYIQKITKSPIKY
;
A
#
# COMPACT_ATOMS: atom_id res chain seq x y z
N MET A 1 -4.28 -21.77 -40.74
CA MET A 1 -5.67 -22.12 -40.33
C MET A 1 -5.57 -23.38 -39.50
N ASN A 2 -5.63 -23.28 -38.18
CA ASN A 2 -5.71 -24.45 -37.31
C ASN A 2 -7.12 -25.01 -37.47
N ILE A 3 -7.25 -26.07 -38.25
CA ILE A 3 -8.48 -26.85 -38.28
C ILE A 3 -8.51 -27.60 -36.94
N ASP A 4 -9.55 -27.34 -36.15
CA ASP A 4 -9.75 -27.94 -34.83
C ASP A 4 -9.78 -29.47 -34.98
N GLN A 5 -8.94 -30.18 -34.22
CA GLN A 5 -8.76 -31.64 -34.36
C GLN A 5 -10.08 -32.38 -34.17
N GLU A 6 -10.94 -31.87 -33.28
CA GLU A 6 -12.26 -32.41 -33.01
C GLU A 6 -13.23 -32.22 -34.19
N GLN A 7 -13.10 -31.10 -34.94
CA GLN A 7 -13.87 -30.86 -36.18
C GLN A 7 -13.40 -31.75 -37.34
N LEU A 8 -12.11 -32.09 -37.40
CA LEU A 8 -11.57 -32.99 -38.42
C LEU A 8 -11.99 -34.45 -38.18
N GLU A 9 -11.96 -34.89 -36.92
CA GLU A 9 -12.40 -36.25 -36.54
C GLU A 9 -13.91 -36.44 -36.75
N THR A 10 -14.73 -35.44 -36.41
CA THR A 10 -16.18 -35.49 -36.71
C THR A 10 -16.46 -35.52 -38.21
N TRP A 11 -15.71 -34.76 -39.02
CA TRP A 11 -15.85 -34.79 -40.48
C TRP A 11 -15.44 -36.14 -41.09
N LEU A 12 -14.32 -36.73 -40.64
CA LEU A 12 -13.88 -38.06 -41.10
C LEU A 12 -14.91 -39.15 -40.76
N ALA A 13 -15.48 -39.11 -39.56
CA ALA A 13 -16.55 -40.04 -39.15
C ALA A 13 -17.82 -39.89 -40.02
N GLU A 14 -18.21 -38.66 -40.38
CA GLU A 14 -19.33 -38.41 -41.29
C GLU A 14 -19.05 -38.96 -42.70
N VAL A 15 -17.85 -38.76 -43.23
CA VAL A 15 -17.43 -39.29 -44.54
C VAL A 15 -17.46 -40.81 -44.56
N GLU A 16 -17.00 -41.46 -43.49
CA GLU A 16 -16.96 -42.92 -43.38
C GLU A 16 -18.37 -43.52 -43.30
N LEU A 17 -19.28 -42.86 -42.57
CA LEU A 17 -20.70 -43.21 -42.47
C LEU A 17 -21.44 -43.05 -43.81
N VAL A 18 -21.12 -42.00 -44.59
CA VAL A 18 -21.63 -41.83 -45.96
C VAL A 18 -21.09 -42.93 -46.88
N SER A 19 -19.81 -43.26 -46.78
CA SER A 19 -19.19 -44.34 -47.57
C SER A 19 -19.82 -45.71 -47.29
N GLN A 20 -20.08 -46.03 -46.02
CA GLN A 20 -20.80 -47.25 -45.62
C GLN A 20 -22.22 -47.29 -46.21
N LYS A 21 -22.97 -46.19 -46.14
CA LYS A 21 -24.31 -46.10 -46.73
C LYS A 21 -24.30 -46.26 -48.26
N VAL A 22 -23.31 -45.69 -48.96
CA VAL A 22 -23.17 -45.88 -50.42
C VAL A 22 -22.90 -47.35 -50.77
N LYS A 23 -22.12 -48.06 -49.94
CA LYS A 23 -21.90 -49.51 -50.07
C LYS A 23 -23.15 -50.36 -49.74
N GLU A 24 -24.05 -49.87 -48.90
CA GLU A 24 -25.35 -50.51 -48.62
C GLU A 24 -26.34 -50.29 -49.77
N LEU A 25 -26.41 -49.07 -50.31
CA LEU A 25 -27.23 -48.72 -51.48
C LEU A 25 -26.86 -49.56 -52.73
N SER A 26 -25.57 -49.88 -52.92
CA SER A 26 -25.12 -50.72 -54.04
C SER A 26 -25.52 -52.19 -53.93
N LYS A 27 -25.91 -52.66 -52.73
CA LYS A 27 -26.37 -54.03 -52.46
C LYS A 27 -27.88 -54.23 -52.65
N LYS A 28 -28.63 -53.22 -53.10
CA LYS A 28 -30.08 -53.25 -53.45
C LYS A 28 -31.06 -53.60 -52.31
N GLU A 29 -30.63 -53.67 -51.06
CA GLU A 29 -31.54 -53.74 -49.90
C GLU A 29 -31.70 -52.33 -49.32
N VAL A 30 -32.64 -51.54 -49.86
CA VAL A 30 -32.91 -50.19 -49.36
C VAL A 30 -34.38 -50.09 -48.99
N ASN A 31 -34.67 -49.99 -47.70
CA ASN A 31 -36.00 -49.77 -47.17
C ASN A 31 -36.36 -48.27 -47.32
N ILE A 32 -37.01 -47.91 -48.44
CA ILE A 32 -37.37 -46.52 -48.80
C ILE A 32 -38.15 -45.82 -47.68
N LYS A 33 -39.00 -46.56 -46.95
CA LYS A 33 -39.77 -46.01 -45.83
C LYS A 33 -38.90 -45.54 -44.66
N GLU A 34 -37.78 -46.20 -44.39
CA GLU A 34 -36.84 -45.77 -43.35
C GLU A 34 -36.02 -44.54 -43.77
N PHE A 35 -35.78 -44.37 -45.07
CA PHE A 35 -35.10 -43.20 -45.61
C PHE A 35 -35.97 -41.95 -45.47
N ASP A 36 -37.26 -42.03 -45.87
CA ASP A 36 -38.22 -40.94 -45.73
C ASP A 36 -38.43 -40.56 -44.26
N GLN A 37 -38.52 -41.56 -43.37
CA GLN A 37 -38.60 -41.32 -41.92
C GLN A 37 -37.35 -40.62 -41.37
N LYS A 38 -36.15 -40.98 -41.85
CA LYS A 38 -34.89 -40.33 -41.45
C LYS A 38 -34.79 -38.90 -41.98
N GLU A 39 -35.24 -38.63 -43.21
CA GLU A 39 -35.31 -37.27 -43.74
C GLU A 39 -36.28 -36.38 -42.94
N GLU A 40 -37.44 -36.91 -42.57
CA GLU A 40 -38.41 -36.18 -41.75
C GLU A 40 -37.86 -35.90 -40.34
N GLN A 41 -37.15 -36.88 -39.75
CA GLN A 41 -36.42 -36.67 -38.49
C GLN A 41 -35.32 -35.61 -38.62
N LEU A 42 -34.58 -35.60 -39.74
CA LEU A 42 -33.56 -34.58 -40.02
C LEU A 42 -34.17 -33.18 -40.21
N LYS A 43 -35.32 -33.07 -40.89
CA LYS A 43 -36.07 -31.81 -41.01
C LYS A 43 -36.52 -31.29 -39.65
N LYS A 44 -37.13 -32.16 -38.82
CA LYS A 44 -37.52 -31.83 -37.43
C LYS A 44 -36.32 -31.39 -36.57
N LYS A 45 -35.18 -32.07 -36.69
CA LYS A 45 -33.93 -31.67 -35.99
C LYS A 45 -33.38 -30.33 -36.46
N ARG A 46 -33.42 -30.03 -37.78
CA ARG A 46 -32.99 -28.74 -38.33
C ARG A 46 -33.89 -27.60 -37.86
N GLU A 47 -35.19 -27.83 -37.77
CA GLU A 47 -36.18 -26.85 -37.28
C GLU A 47 -36.04 -26.60 -35.78
N GLN A 48 -35.84 -27.67 -34.98
CA GLN A 48 -35.50 -27.55 -33.56
C GLN A 48 -34.19 -26.78 -33.34
N LYS A 49 -33.17 -27.02 -34.17
CA LYS A 49 -31.90 -26.28 -34.09
C LYS A 49 -32.11 -24.78 -34.37
N LYS A 50 -32.87 -24.43 -35.40
CA LYS A 50 -33.21 -23.02 -35.71
C LYS A 50 -33.94 -22.35 -34.55
N ASN A 51 -34.97 -22.98 -33.99
CA ASN A 51 -35.70 -22.43 -32.85
C ASN A 51 -34.80 -22.25 -31.61
N ASN A 52 -33.93 -23.22 -31.33
CA ASN A 52 -32.96 -23.12 -30.23
C ASN A 52 -31.95 -21.99 -30.44
N ASP A 53 -31.50 -21.76 -31.68
CA ASP A 53 -30.56 -20.69 -32.00
C ASP A 53 -31.24 -19.31 -31.89
N GLU A 54 -32.50 -19.18 -32.33
CA GLU A 54 -33.33 -17.98 -32.13
C GLU A 54 -33.60 -17.69 -30.65
N ASP A 55 -33.87 -18.73 -29.85
CA ASP A 55 -34.08 -18.60 -28.40
C ASP A 55 -32.80 -18.18 -27.67
N LYS A 56 -31.64 -18.71 -28.06
CA LYS A 56 -30.33 -18.25 -27.55
C LYS A 56 -30.08 -16.78 -27.87
N GLU A 57 -30.38 -16.35 -29.09
CA GLU A 57 -30.24 -14.95 -29.49
C GLU A 57 -31.19 -14.03 -28.71
N ARG A 58 -32.41 -14.49 -28.45
CA ARG A 58 -33.37 -13.80 -27.57
C ARG A 58 -32.84 -13.68 -26.15
N GLN A 59 -32.30 -14.75 -25.57
CA GLN A 59 -31.71 -14.74 -24.23
C GLN A 59 -30.53 -13.77 -24.16
N HIS A 60 -29.63 -13.80 -25.15
CA HIS A 60 -28.49 -12.88 -25.21
C HIS A 60 -28.94 -11.41 -25.21
N ARG A 61 -29.96 -11.05 -26.01
CA ARG A 61 -30.52 -9.68 -26.02
C ARG A 61 -31.11 -9.26 -24.66
N LEU A 62 -31.75 -10.18 -23.95
CA LEU A 62 -32.29 -9.93 -22.61
C LEU A 62 -31.16 -9.70 -21.61
N GLU A 63 -30.11 -10.52 -21.63
CA GLU A 63 -28.94 -10.37 -20.76
C GLU A 63 -28.20 -9.05 -21.01
N GLU A 64 -28.04 -8.65 -22.27
CA GLU A 64 -27.45 -7.35 -22.60
C GLU A 64 -28.29 -6.18 -22.06
N TYR A 65 -29.62 -6.27 -22.18
CA TYR A 65 -30.52 -5.28 -21.64
C TYR A 65 -30.45 -5.20 -20.10
N GLU A 66 -30.40 -6.34 -19.42
CA GLU A 66 -30.25 -6.41 -17.96
C GLU A 66 -28.92 -5.82 -17.49
N LYS A 67 -27.82 -6.10 -18.20
CA LYS A 67 -26.50 -5.50 -17.91
C LYS A 67 -26.55 -3.97 -18.04
N LYS A 68 -27.17 -3.45 -19.11
CA LYS A 68 -27.34 -2.00 -19.31
C LYS A 68 -28.22 -1.36 -18.23
N LYS A 69 -29.24 -2.08 -17.76
CA LYS A 69 -30.11 -1.64 -16.65
C LYS A 69 -29.37 -1.51 -15.32
N GLN A 70 -28.43 -2.40 -15.03
CA GLN A 70 -27.63 -2.34 -13.80
C GLN A 70 -26.67 -1.13 -13.76
N GLY A 71 -26.28 -0.60 -14.91
CA GLY A 71 -25.38 0.54 -15.03
C GLY A 71 -23.93 0.22 -14.66
N ARG A 72 -23.06 1.24 -14.67
CA ARG A 72 -21.61 1.10 -14.44
C ARG A 72 -21.08 2.13 -13.44
N SER A 73 -19.99 1.80 -12.75
CA SER A 73 -19.30 2.76 -11.90
C SER A 73 -18.51 3.75 -12.76
N GLY A 74 -18.66 5.04 -12.49
CA GLY A 74 -18.00 6.08 -13.29
C GLY A 74 -18.08 7.44 -12.64
N LYS A 75 -17.13 8.32 -13.00
CA LYS A 75 -17.06 9.67 -12.44
C LYS A 75 -18.02 10.65 -13.13
N GLY A 76 -18.72 10.23 -14.19
CA GLY A 76 -19.62 11.07 -14.99
C GLY A 76 -18.86 12.05 -15.89
N ASN A 77 -17.73 11.61 -16.46
CA ASN A 77 -16.91 12.39 -17.40
C ASN A 77 -17.14 11.96 -18.86
N GLU A 78 -17.61 10.73 -19.06
CA GLU A 78 -17.82 10.15 -20.38
C GLU A 78 -19.16 10.59 -20.97
N LYS A 79 -19.27 10.67 -22.30
CA LYS A 79 -20.53 11.08 -22.95
C LYS A 79 -21.57 9.95 -23.02
N ASN A 80 -21.22 8.74 -22.62
CA ASN A 80 -21.98 7.53 -22.93
C ASN A 80 -23.04 7.15 -21.89
N TYR A 81 -23.46 8.08 -21.03
CA TYR A 81 -24.53 7.85 -20.05
C TYR A 81 -25.66 8.86 -20.25
N LEU A 82 -26.89 8.42 -20.01
CA LEU A 82 -28.07 9.28 -20.01
C LEU A 82 -28.28 9.88 -18.62
N ASN A 83 -28.24 9.02 -17.59
CA ASN A 83 -28.53 9.39 -16.22
C ASN A 83 -27.35 9.07 -15.29
N PHE A 84 -27.09 9.95 -14.32
CA PHE A 84 -25.97 9.84 -13.40
C PHE A 84 -26.38 10.05 -11.94
N CYS A 85 -25.88 9.21 -11.04
CA CYS A 85 -26.09 9.34 -9.61
C CYS A 85 -24.89 10.01 -8.90
N LYS A 86 -25.10 11.22 -8.37
CA LYS A 86 -24.06 11.97 -7.63
C LYS A 86 -23.66 11.35 -6.29
N ALA A 87 -24.55 10.61 -5.65
CA ALA A 87 -24.27 10.02 -4.35
C ALA A 87 -23.34 8.78 -4.45
N CYS A 88 -23.53 7.97 -5.50
CA CYS A 88 -22.85 6.68 -5.63
C CYS A 88 -21.87 6.62 -6.80
N PHE A 89 -21.73 7.69 -7.59
CA PHE A 89 -20.88 7.76 -8.77
C PHE A 89 -21.17 6.60 -9.73
N TRP A 90 -22.43 6.54 -10.15
CA TRP A 90 -22.96 5.49 -11.02
C TRP A 90 -23.57 6.12 -12.27
N GLU A 91 -23.32 5.49 -13.40
CA GLU A 91 -23.74 5.91 -14.74
C GLU A 91 -24.72 4.89 -15.31
N TYR A 92 -25.82 5.36 -15.88
CA TYR A 92 -26.84 4.53 -16.51
C TYR A 92 -26.96 4.87 -18.00
N GLU A 93 -26.89 3.84 -18.84
CA GLU A 93 -27.12 3.95 -20.29
C GLU A 93 -28.61 4.03 -20.64
N LEU A 94 -29.48 3.65 -19.70
CA LEU A 94 -30.93 3.73 -19.83
C LEU A 94 -31.48 4.90 -18.98
N PRO A 95 -32.61 5.50 -19.39
CA PRO A 95 -33.24 6.57 -18.61
C PRO A 95 -33.82 6.00 -17.31
N THR A 96 -33.19 6.33 -16.19
CA THR A 96 -33.58 5.87 -14.85
C THR A 96 -33.75 7.07 -13.94
N PRO A 97 -34.97 7.56 -13.65
CA PRO A 97 -35.16 8.77 -12.83
C PRO A 97 -34.55 8.61 -11.42
N GLU A 98 -34.57 7.39 -10.87
CA GLU A 98 -33.98 7.04 -9.59
C GLU A 98 -32.84 6.04 -9.73
N CYS A 99 -31.86 6.15 -8.83
CA CYS A 99 -30.70 5.28 -8.80
C CYS A 99 -31.08 3.91 -8.20
N LEU A 100 -30.89 2.83 -8.95
CA LEU A 100 -31.20 1.46 -8.52
C LEU A 100 -30.38 0.98 -7.32
N ARG A 101 -29.25 1.64 -7.01
CA ARG A 101 -28.36 1.28 -5.90
C ARG A 101 -28.66 2.00 -4.58
N CYS A 102 -29.06 3.28 -4.65
CA CYS A 102 -29.24 4.11 -3.46
C CYS A 102 -30.57 4.87 -3.40
N GLN A 103 -31.46 4.64 -4.37
CA GLN A 103 -32.82 5.19 -4.45
C GLN A 103 -32.89 6.73 -4.45
N LYS A 104 -31.76 7.39 -4.76
CA LYS A 104 -31.69 8.85 -4.90
C LYS A 104 -31.99 9.27 -6.33
N PRO A 105 -32.52 10.48 -6.55
CA PRO A 105 -32.75 10.99 -7.90
C PRO A 105 -31.43 11.03 -8.67
N THR A 106 -31.49 10.59 -9.92
CA THR A 106 -30.39 10.76 -10.86
C THR A 106 -30.52 12.09 -11.58
N GLN A 107 -29.41 12.56 -12.14
CA GLN A 107 -29.37 13.77 -12.96
C GLN A 107 -29.15 13.36 -14.41
N THR A 108 -29.80 14.04 -15.34
CA THR A 108 -29.50 13.86 -16.75
C THR A 108 -28.10 14.41 -17.07
N GLN A 109 -27.54 13.96 -18.19
CA GLN A 109 -26.25 14.47 -18.65
C GLN A 109 -26.25 16.00 -18.86
N GLU A 110 -27.33 16.55 -19.43
CA GLU A 110 -27.47 17.99 -19.69
C GLU A 110 -27.60 18.80 -18.39
N GLU A 111 -28.43 18.36 -17.45
CA GLU A 111 -28.59 18.99 -16.14
C GLU A 111 -27.26 19.07 -15.40
N ARG A 112 -26.50 17.97 -15.42
CA ARG A 112 -25.17 17.92 -14.81
C ARG A 112 -24.20 18.85 -15.52
N TYR A 113 -24.21 18.90 -16.85
CA TYR A 113 -23.36 19.81 -17.62
C TYR A 113 -23.65 21.28 -17.27
N ASN A 114 -24.92 21.66 -17.23
CA ASN A 114 -25.36 23.00 -16.84
C ASN A 114 -24.97 23.34 -15.39
N TYR A 115 -25.13 22.38 -14.48
CA TYR A 115 -24.67 22.53 -13.09
C TYR A 115 -23.16 22.75 -12.99
N LEU A 116 -22.37 21.97 -13.73
CA LEU A 116 -20.91 22.09 -13.75
C LEU A 116 -20.47 23.42 -14.36
N LEU A 117 -21.10 23.85 -15.45
CA LEU A 117 -20.85 25.17 -16.04
C LEU A 117 -21.13 26.29 -15.04
N LYS A 118 -22.27 26.22 -14.32
CA LYS A 118 -22.59 27.18 -13.27
C LYS A 118 -21.51 27.19 -12.19
N LYS A 119 -21.07 26.02 -11.71
CA LYS A 119 -20.00 25.91 -10.71
C LYS A 119 -18.66 26.47 -11.20
N VAL A 120 -18.31 26.24 -12.45
CA VAL A 120 -17.10 26.82 -13.06
C VAL A 120 -17.21 28.35 -13.14
N SER A 121 -18.39 28.88 -13.44
CA SER A 121 -18.62 30.33 -13.49
C SER A 121 -18.53 30.99 -12.10
N GLU A 122 -19.10 30.34 -11.08
CA GLU A 122 -19.00 30.75 -9.68
C GLU A 122 -17.53 30.76 -9.24
N TYR A 123 -16.80 29.67 -9.50
CA TYR A 123 -15.38 29.56 -9.18
C TYR A 123 -14.54 30.63 -9.86
N LYS A 124 -14.80 30.94 -11.14
CA LYS A 124 -14.12 32.03 -11.86
C LYS A 124 -14.40 33.39 -11.20
N SER A 125 -15.64 33.66 -10.79
CA SER A 125 -16.01 34.89 -10.10
C SER A 125 -15.30 35.02 -8.75
N ASP A 126 -15.30 33.96 -7.95
CA ASP A 126 -14.67 33.97 -6.62
C ASP A 126 -13.16 34.08 -6.70
N LYS A 127 -12.55 33.41 -7.68
CA LYS A 127 -11.12 33.56 -7.99
C LYS A 127 -10.77 35.01 -8.37
N ALA A 128 -11.58 35.65 -9.23
CA ALA A 128 -11.38 37.05 -9.59
C ALA A 128 -11.49 38.00 -8.37
N LYS A 129 -12.48 37.79 -7.49
CA LYS A 129 -12.60 38.54 -6.23
C LYS A 129 -11.40 38.32 -5.31
N LYS A 130 -10.86 37.10 -5.23
CA LYS A 130 -9.65 36.79 -4.44
C LYS A 130 -8.43 37.51 -5.01
N GLU A 131 -8.25 37.48 -6.34
CA GLU A 131 -7.17 38.19 -7.03
C GLU A 131 -7.26 39.71 -6.84
N GLU A 132 -8.47 40.27 -6.88
CA GLU A 132 -8.69 41.70 -6.62
C GLU A 132 -8.30 42.07 -5.18
N ARG A 133 -8.72 41.27 -4.19
CA ARG A 133 -8.31 41.45 -2.79
C ARG A 133 -6.78 41.34 -2.63
N LYS A 134 -6.13 40.36 -3.27
CA LYS A 134 -4.66 40.19 -3.25
C LYS A 134 -3.96 41.41 -3.84
N LYS A 135 -4.44 41.94 -4.97
CA LYS A 135 -3.91 43.20 -5.56
C LYS A 135 -4.07 44.39 -4.63
N LYS A 136 -5.24 44.53 -3.99
CA LYS A 136 -5.50 45.59 -2.99
C LYS A 136 -4.56 45.46 -1.78
N TRP A 137 -4.34 44.24 -1.29
CA TRP A 137 -3.40 43.95 -0.21
C TRP A 137 -1.95 44.30 -0.56
N GLU A 138 -1.48 43.90 -1.75
CA GLU A 138 -0.13 44.22 -2.23
C GLU A 138 0.08 45.73 -2.43
N LEU A 139 -0.89 46.41 -3.02
CA LEU A 139 -0.86 47.86 -3.17
C LEU A 139 -0.80 48.54 -1.79
N TRP A 140 -1.61 48.05 -0.85
CA TRP A 140 -1.62 48.54 0.52
C TRP A 140 -0.28 48.31 1.25
N LYS A 141 0.35 47.13 1.14
CA LYS A 141 1.69 46.89 1.71
C LYS A 141 2.72 47.89 1.18
N LYS A 142 2.66 48.22 -0.11
CA LYS A 142 3.54 49.22 -0.73
C LYS A 142 3.27 50.64 -0.25
N THR A 143 2.00 51.03 -0.09
CA THR A 143 1.64 52.38 0.38
C THR A 143 1.84 52.56 1.88
N GLU A 144 1.66 51.51 2.69
CA GLU A 144 1.96 51.52 4.14
C GLU A 144 3.43 51.84 4.39
N ALA A 145 4.35 51.25 3.62
CA ALA A 145 5.78 51.54 3.70
C ALA A 145 6.13 53.01 3.39
N MET A 146 5.28 53.72 2.62
CA MET A 146 5.49 55.12 2.24
C MET A 146 4.82 56.13 3.18
N LEU A 147 3.69 55.79 3.80
CA LEU A 147 2.81 56.72 4.53
C LEU A 147 2.99 56.69 6.06
N TRP A 148 4.09 56.15 6.57
CA TRP A 148 4.27 55.87 8.01
C TRP A 148 4.35 57.15 8.88
N LYS A 149 3.19 57.71 9.22
CA LYS A 149 2.93 58.43 10.46
C LYS A 149 1.65 57.85 11.08
N LYS A 150 1.81 57.21 12.24
CA LYS A 150 0.71 56.57 12.98
C LYS A 150 -0.31 57.63 13.45
N ASN A 151 -1.60 57.31 13.39
CA ASN A 151 -2.51 57.31 14.56
C ASN A 151 -3.99 57.13 14.17
N THR A 152 -4.37 56.04 13.51
CA THR A 152 -5.77 55.56 13.53
C THR A 152 -5.84 54.12 13.04
N THR A 153 -6.36 53.21 13.87
CA THR A 153 -6.56 51.80 13.50
C THR A 153 -7.77 51.69 12.59
N ASN A 154 -7.55 51.61 11.28
CA ASN A 154 -8.62 51.43 10.30
C ASN A 154 -8.97 49.94 10.16
N TYR A 155 -10.14 49.53 10.66
CA TYR A 155 -10.62 48.14 10.59
C TYR A 155 -10.96 47.67 9.17
N SER A 156 -11.22 48.57 8.22
CA SER A 156 -11.38 48.23 6.80
C SER A 156 -10.10 47.66 6.17
N LYS A 157 -8.95 47.71 6.87
CA LYS A 157 -7.71 47.02 6.49
C LYS A 157 -7.89 45.50 6.39
N TRP A 158 -8.79 44.92 7.19
CA TRP A 158 -9.04 43.48 7.19
C TRP A 158 -9.85 43.00 5.99
N ASP A 159 -10.63 43.87 5.34
CA ASP A 159 -11.45 43.54 4.16
C ASP A 159 -10.61 43.16 2.93
N TYR A 160 -9.34 43.58 2.91
CA TYR A 160 -8.40 43.31 1.82
C TYR A 160 -7.41 42.18 2.12
N TYR A 161 -7.33 41.70 3.36
CA TYR A 161 -6.35 40.69 3.75
C TYR A 161 -6.57 39.36 3.00
N VAL A 162 -5.50 38.81 2.45
CA VAL A 162 -5.45 37.48 1.82
C VAL A 162 -4.19 36.78 2.31
N SER A 163 -4.31 35.57 2.85
CA SER A 163 -3.16 34.74 3.23
C SER A 163 -2.25 34.51 2.01
N ASP A 164 -0.94 34.65 2.20
CA ASP A 164 0.06 34.44 1.13
C ASP A 164 0.16 32.97 0.68
N SER A 165 -0.44 32.05 1.44
CA SER A 165 -0.51 30.64 1.07
C SER A 165 -1.65 30.38 0.08
N ASP A 166 -1.32 30.22 -1.20
CA ASP A 166 -2.25 29.66 -2.20
C ASP A 166 -2.44 28.13 -2.06
N SER A 167 -1.99 27.52 -0.96
CA SER A 167 -2.45 26.19 -0.56
C SER A 167 -3.91 26.27 -0.11
N GLU A 168 -4.83 25.83 -0.96
CA GLU A 168 -6.21 25.49 -0.57
C GLU A 168 -6.26 24.27 0.42
N LYS A 169 -5.21 24.07 1.23
CA LYS A 169 -4.96 22.85 2.03
C LYS A 169 -4.52 23.11 3.47
N ASP A 170 -4.69 24.32 3.99
CA ASP A 170 -4.38 24.61 5.40
C ASP A 170 -5.58 25.21 6.16
N ASP A 171 -6.81 24.92 5.72
CA ASP A 171 -7.88 24.86 6.70
C ASP A 171 -7.63 23.58 7.50
N ASP A 172 -7.20 23.72 8.76
CA ASP A 172 -7.17 22.61 9.71
C ASP A 172 -8.48 21.82 9.53
N PRO A 173 -8.43 20.49 9.36
CA PRO A 173 -9.62 19.69 9.20
C PRO A 173 -10.64 20.11 10.27
N VAL A 174 -11.85 20.47 9.86
CA VAL A 174 -12.92 20.83 10.80
C VAL A 174 -13.21 19.57 11.62
N LEU A 175 -12.51 19.42 12.74
CA LEU A 175 -12.66 18.31 13.66
C LEU A 175 -14.07 18.41 14.24
N PRO A 176 -14.93 17.40 14.07
CA PRO A 176 -16.28 17.41 14.62
C PRO A 176 -16.22 17.63 16.14
N LYS A 177 -16.58 18.84 16.59
CA LYS A 177 -16.67 19.15 18.01
C LYS A 177 -17.79 18.29 18.61
N ASN A 178 -17.40 17.28 19.40
CA ASN A 178 -18.25 16.36 20.18
C ASN A 178 -18.63 15.00 19.56
N ASP A 179 -17.98 14.55 18.49
CA ASP A 179 -18.22 13.18 18.00
C ASP A 179 -17.66 12.13 18.99
N PRO A 180 -18.47 11.16 19.46
CA PRO A 180 -18.03 10.09 20.37
C PRO A 180 -16.83 9.29 19.85
N ASN A 181 -16.74 9.07 18.54
CA ASN A 181 -15.64 8.29 17.93
C ASN A 181 -14.30 9.03 18.06
N PHE A 182 -14.30 10.36 17.89
CA PHE A 182 -13.10 11.16 18.04
C PHE A 182 -12.65 11.24 19.51
N LYS A 183 -13.59 11.32 20.45
CA LYS A 183 -13.28 11.25 21.89
C LYS A 183 -12.67 9.90 22.28
N ALA A 184 -13.21 8.80 21.76
CA ALA A 184 -12.66 7.46 21.99
C ALA A 184 -11.26 7.31 21.38
N LEU A 185 -11.05 7.84 20.16
CA LEU A 185 -9.74 7.87 19.50
C LEU A 185 -8.72 8.69 20.31
N GLU A 186 -9.11 9.87 20.79
CA GLU A 186 -8.26 10.72 21.63
C GLU A 186 -7.87 10.01 22.94
N GLN A 187 -8.83 9.33 23.58
CA GLN A 187 -8.56 8.54 24.78
C GLN A 187 -7.58 7.38 24.50
N ASP A 188 -7.75 6.64 23.39
CA ASP A 188 -6.83 5.57 23.00
C ASP A 188 -5.41 6.11 22.71
N ILE A 189 -5.30 7.23 21.99
CA ILE A 189 -4.01 7.90 21.72
C ILE A 189 -3.33 8.27 23.05
N ASN A 190 -4.07 8.89 23.97
CA ASN A 190 -3.57 9.29 25.28
C ASN A 190 -3.15 8.09 26.14
N GLN A 191 -3.92 7.00 26.13
CA GLN A 191 -3.57 5.76 26.83
C GLN A 191 -2.30 5.12 26.25
N ARG A 192 -2.16 5.06 24.92
CA ARG A 192 -0.94 4.56 24.26
C ARG A 192 0.26 5.44 24.54
N ALA A 193 0.08 6.77 24.60
CA ALA A 193 1.13 7.70 24.96
C ALA A 193 1.58 7.51 26.42
N LYS A 194 0.63 7.37 27.35
CA LYS A 194 0.89 7.10 28.77
C LYS A 194 1.65 5.78 28.94
N LYS A 195 1.18 4.70 28.31
CA LYS A 195 1.86 3.39 28.35
C LYS A 195 3.28 3.47 27.80
N ARG A 196 3.48 4.10 26.63
CA ARG A 196 4.83 4.32 26.07
C ARG A 196 5.75 5.09 27.03
N ASN A 197 5.22 6.09 27.73
CA ASN A 197 5.99 6.85 28.71
C ASN A 197 6.35 6.00 29.94
N GLU A 198 5.41 5.20 30.46
CA GLU A 198 5.67 4.28 31.57
C GLU A 198 6.72 3.23 31.21
N ASP A 199 6.61 2.64 30.02
CA ASP A 199 7.56 1.66 29.50
C ASP A 199 8.96 2.28 29.32
N ARG A 200 9.02 3.54 28.87
CA ARG A 200 10.27 4.31 28.80
C ARG A 200 10.89 4.56 30.17
N ILE A 201 10.09 4.92 31.18
CA ILE A 201 10.58 5.12 32.56
C ILE A 201 11.13 3.80 33.13
N LYS A 202 10.43 2.68 32.91
CA LYS A 202 10.92 1.35 33.33
C LYS A 202 12.25 1.00 32.65
N ALA A 203 12.37 1.22 31.34
CA ALA A 203 13.61 0.97 30.62
C ALA A 203 14.76 1.86 31.09
N GLU A 204 14.48 3.13 31.45
CA GLU A 204 15.47 4.03 32.04
C GLU A 204 15.98 3.55 33.40
N ASN A 205 15.09 3.09 34.28
CA ASN A 205 15.49 2.51 35.57
C ASN A 205 16.37 1.26 35.38
N LEU A 206 16.03 0.38 34.45
CA LEU A 206 16.85 -0.79 34.12
C LEU A 206 18.21 -0.40 33.52
N LYS A 207 18.26 0.66 32.69
CA LYS A 207 19.51 1.23 32.17
C LYS A 207 20.41 1.70 33.30
N GLU A 208 19.86 2.39 34.30
CA GLU A 208 20.62 2.87 35.45
C GLU A 208 21.18 1.72 36.28
N GLN A 209 20.39 0.68 36.55
CA GLN A 209 20.86 -0.55 37.20
C GLN A 209 21.98 -1.21 36.40
N ALA A 210 21.82 -1.34 35.09
CA ALA A 210 22.86 -1.88 34.21
C ALA A 210 24.15 -1.04 34.24
N ASN A 211 24.03 0.29 34.29
CA ASN A 211 25.16 1.20 34.44
C ASN A 211 25.89 1.02 35.78
N LEU A 212 25.17 0.72 36.87
CA LEU A 212 25.79 0.37 38.16
C LEU A 212 26.61 -0.91 38.06
N PHE A 213 26.07 -1.97 37.44
CA PHE A 213 26.83 -3.21 37.18
C PHE A 213 28.03 -2.98 36.26
N MET A 214 27.92 -2.10 35.26
CA MET A 214 29.06 -1.70 34.43
C MET A 214 30.18 -1.04 35.24
N LYS A 215 29.84 -0.19 36.23
CA LYS A 215 30.81 0.43 37.14
C LYS A 215 31.45 -0.60 38.08
N GLN A 216 30.68 -1.58 38.53
CA GLN A 216 31.16 -2.71 39.34
C GLN A 216 31.94 -3.75 38.53
N GLN A 217 32.11 -3.56 37.22
CA GLN A 217 32.75 -4.49 36.28
C GLN A 217 32.04 -5.85 36.16
N ASP A 218 30.82 -5.98 36.67
CA ASP A 218 29.96 -7.16 36.45
C ASP A 218 29.23 -7.03 35.11
N TYR A 219 29.99 -7.25 34.03
CA TYR A 219 29.50 -7.07 32.67
C TYR A 219 28.42 -8.09 32.27
N LYS A 220 28.37 -9.26 32.93
CA LYS A 220 27.35 -10.29 32.62
C LYS A 220 25.97 -9.79 33.05
N LYS A 221 25.83 -9.35 34.30
CA LYS A 221 24.56 -8.79 34.81
C LYS A 221 24.18 -7.50 34.11
N ALA A 222 25.16 -6.66 33.74
CA ALA A 222 24.89 -5.48 32.93
C ALA A 222 24.22 -5.83 31.58
N VAL A 223 24.70 -6.87 30.89
CA VAL A 223 24.09 -7.35 29.63
C VAL A 223 22.66 -7.83 29.85
N GLU A 224 22.41 -8.57 30.93
CA GLU A 224 21.06 -9.05 31.27
C GLU A 224 20.10 -7.88 31.48
N LYS A 225 20.48 -6.89 32.31
CA LYS A 225 19.66 -5.70 32.56
C LYS A 225 19.44 -4.81 31.33
N TYR A 226 20.46 -4.64 30.47
CA TYR A 226 20.23 -3.96 29.19
C TYR A 226 19.32 -4.76 28.26
N THR A 227 19.32 -6.09 28.34
CA THR A 227 18.45 -6.93 27.50
C THR A 227 17.01 -6.87 27.98
N GLU A 228 16.77 -6.92 29.30
CA GLU A 228 15.45 -6.66 29.91
C GLU A 228 14.91 -5.28 29.47
N ALA A 229 15.75 -4.24 29.51
CA ALA A 229 15.36 -2.90 29.07
C ALA A 229 14.98 -2.84 27.58
N LEU A 230 15.72 -3.57 26.73
CA LEU A 230 15.47 -3.66 25.30
C LEU A 230 14.25 -4.49 24.93
N GLU A 231 13.81 -5.41 25.79
CA GLU A 231 12.55 -6.14 25.60
C GLU A 231 11.34 -5.21 25.78
N ILE A 232 11.45 -4.23 26.67
CA ILE A 232 10.42 -3.21 26.91
C ILE A 232 10.49 -2.12 25.82
N VAL A 233 11.67 -1.56 25.56
CA VAL A 233 11.87 -0.41 24.66
C VAL A 233 12.99 -0.69 23.66
N LYS A 234 12.62 -1.02 22.43
CA LYS A 234 13.55 -1.45 21.37
C LYS A 234 14.20 -0.30 20.59
N ASP A 235 13.57 0.86 20.57
CA ASP A 235 13.97 2.06 19.83
C ASP A 235 15.04 2.90 20.57
N MET A 236 15.37 2.53 21.81
CA MET A 236 16.32 3.26 22.63
C MET A 236 17.79 2.90 22.30
N LYS A 237 18.42 3.70 21.44
CA LYS A 237 19.80 3.50 20.94
C LYS A 237 20.87 3.41 22.02
N CYS A 238 20.69 4.11 23.14
CA CYS A 238 21.66 4.10 24.24
C CYS A 238 21.81 2.70 24.86
N LEU A 239 20.73 1.91 24.91
CA LEU A 239 20.76 0.54 25.43
C LEU A 239 21.59 -0.37 24.53
N TRP A 240 21.35 -0.34 23.22
CA TRP A 240 22.12 -1.10 22.22
C TRP A 240 23.60 -0.77 22.28
N THR A 241 23.94 0.52 22.27
CA THR A 241 25.35 0.94 22.32
C THR A 241 26.00 0.50 23.63
N ASN A 242 25.34 0.68 24.79
CA ASN A 242 25.93 0.32 26.09
C ASN A 242 26.03 -1.19 26.29
N ARG A 243 25.06 -1.96 25.81
CA ARG A 243 25.16 -3.42 25.78
C ARG A 243 26.29 -3.91 24.89
N ALA A 244 26.52 -3.26 23.74
CA ALA A 244 27.68 -3.55 22.89
C ALA A 244 29.01 -3.31 23.63
N LEU A 245 29.10 -2.26 24.45
CA LEU A 245 30.28 -2.03 25.28
C LEU A 245 30.48 -3.13 26.33
N ALA A 246 29.42 -3.57 26.99
CA ALA A 246 29.46 -4.69 27.93
C ALA A 246 29.90 -5.99 27.24
N TYR A 247 29.42 -6.25 26.01
CA TYR A 247 29.85 -7.39 25.21
C TYR A 247 31.32 -7.33 24.81
N ILE A 248 31.86 -6.16 24.47
CA ILE A 248 33.29 -5.97 24.19
C ILE A 248 34.11 -6.35 25.43
N LYS A 249 33.69 -5.91 26.62
CA LYS A 249 34.36 -6.24 27.88
C LYS A 249 34.29 -7.74 28.22
N LEU A 250 33.21 -8.42 27.83
CA LEU A 250 33.07 -9.88 27.92
C LEU A 250 33.75 -10.65 26.78
N GLN A 251 34.48 -9.99 25.88
CA GLN A 251 35.10 -10.58 24.69
C GLN A 251 34.10 -11.26 23.73
N LYS A 252 32.82 -10.91 23.81
CA LYS A 252 31.75 -11.37 22.90
C LYS A 252 31.64 -10.44 21.70
N PHE A 253 32.71 -10.36 20.91
CA PHE A 253 32.86 -9.36 19.84
C PHE A 253 31.83 -9.49 18.70
N SER A 254 31.35 -10.69 18.38
CA SER A 254 30.29 -10.88 17.38
C SER A 254 29.02 -10.14 17.77
N LYS A 255 28.49 -10.41 18.97
CA LYS A 255 27.28 -9.77 19.47
C LYS A 255 27.41 -8.24 19.58
N ALA A 256 28.59 -7.76 19.98
CA ALA A 256 28.85 -6.31 20.01
C ALA A 256 28.78 -5.66 18.62
N ILE A 257 29.31 -6.34 17.59
CA ILE A 257 29.24 -5.85 16.20
C ILE A 257 27.79 -5.80 15.73
N ASP A 258 27.00 -6.82 16.04
CA ASP A 258 25.58 -6.87 15.66
C ASP A 258 24.79 -5.73 16.30
N ASP A 259 24.95 -5.52 17.61
CA ASP A 259 24.28 -4.43 18.34
C ASP A 259 24.68 -3.05 17.80
N CYS A 260 25.97 -2.81 17.52
CA CYS A 260 26.41 -1.54 16.93
C CYS A 260 25.91 -1.37 15.49
N THR A 261 25.80 -2.45 14.72
CA THR A 261 25.34 -2.37 13.32
C THR A 261 23.86 -2.00 13.27
N ARG A 262 23.02 -2.58 14.15
CA ARG A 262 21.60 -2.18 14.26
C ARG A 262 21.41 -0.69 14.54
N VAL A 263 22.25 -0.10 15.40
CA VAL A 263 22.18 1.34 15.70
C VAL A 263 22.56 2.17 14.48
N ILE A 264 23.60 1.75 13.75
CA ILE A 264 24.05 2.46 12.54
C ILE A 264 22.98 2.39 11.45
N ASP A 265 22.43 1.20 11.18
CA ASP A 265 21.39 1.00 10.18
C ASP A 265 20.13 1.81 10.51
N TYR A 266 19.74 1.85 11.79
CA TYR A 266 18.61 2.66 12.23
C TYR A 266 18.84 4.16 11.97
N CYS A 267 20.02 4.68 12.33
CA CYS A 267 20.33 6.10 12.12
C CYS A 267 20.45 6.46 10.63
N ASP A 268 20.89 5.53 9.79
CA ASP A 268 21.01 5.76 8.34
C ASP A 268 19.63 5.79 7.66
N CYS A 269 18.79 4.79 7.95
CA CYS A 269 17.49 4.66 7.30
C CYS A 269 16.44 5.66 7.79
N PHE A 270 16.42 5.99 9.09
CA PHE A 270 15.31 6.71 9.70
C PHE A 270 15.63 8.14 10.17
N GLU A 271 16.91 8.55 10.20
CA GLU A 271 17.32 9.81 10.84
C GLU A 271 18.16 10.74 9.95
N GLU A 272 17.73 10.94 8.71
CA GLU A 272 18.29 11.96 7.80
C GLU A 272 19.83 11.93 7.77
N GLY A 273 20.42 10.74 7.64
CA GLY A 273 21.87 10.56 7.57
C GLY A 273 22.62 10.91 8.85
N PHE A 274 22.22 10.33 10.00
CA PHE A 274 22.89 10.44 11.30
C PHE A 274 22.85 11.81 11.99
N THR A 275 22.09 12.77 11.47
CA THR A 275 22.04 14.14 12.01
C THR A 275 21.41 14.20 13.41
N LYS A 276 20.30 13.48 13.62
CA LYS A 276 19.53 13.51 14.89
C LYS A 276 20.22 12.74 16.03
N SER A 277 20.86 11.61 15.75
CA SER A 277 21.54 10.77 16.77
C SER A 277 23.05 10.64 16.55
N ARG A 278 23.72 11.75 16.22
CA ARG A 278 25.17 11.77 15.90
C ARG A 278 26.03 11.13 16.99
N GLU A 279 25.75 11.40 18.26
CA GLU A 279 26.51 10.87 19.38
C GLU A 279 26.44 9.34 19.48
N PHE A 280 25.24 8.77 19.34
CA PHE A 280 25.04 7.32 19.39
C PHE A 280 25.64 6.63 18.17
N ALA A 281 25.52 7.24 16.99
CA ALA A 281 26.15 6.75 15.77
C ALA A 281 27.67 6.70 15.94
N TYR A 282 28.29 7.79 16.41
CA TYR A 282 29.73 7.84 16.68
C TYR A 282 30.16 6.74 17.66
N LYS A 283 29.46 6.60 18.79
CA LYS A 283 29.72 5.53 19.77
C LYS A 283 29.60 4.14 19.15
N ALA A 284 28.60 3.91 18.29
CA ALA A 284 28.40 2.64 17.61
C ALA A 284 29.53 2.35 16.60
N PHE A 285 29.93 3.32 15.78
CA PHE A 285 31.05 3.18 14.84
C PHE A 285 32.35 2.84 15.57
N PHE A 286 32.65 3.60 16.63
CA PHE A 286 33.86 3.39 17.43
C PHE A 286 33.89 2.02 18.10
N ARG A 287 32.80 1.63 18.77
CA ARG A 287 32.69 0.32 19.46
C ARG A 287 32.73 -0.83 18.46
N ARG A 288 32.10 -0.69 17.28
CA ARG A 288 32.17 -1.69 16.20
C ARG A 288 33.58 -1.86 15.66
N ALA A 289 34.32 -0.76 15.48
CA ALA A 289 35.71 -0.80 15.02
C ALA A 289 36.61 -1.51 16.05
N LEU A 290 36.47 -1.19 17.34
CA LEU A 290 37.17 -1.89 18.42
C LEU A 290 36.88 -3.39 18.42
N ALA A 291 35.60 -3.78 18.36
CA ALA A 291 35.21 -5.18 18.35
C ALA A 291 35.78 -5.94 17.13
N LYS A 292 35.79 -5.32 15.95
CA LYS A 292 36.39 -5.91 14.74
C LYS A 292 37.90 -6.09 14.87
N LYS A 293 38.61 -5.12 15.45
CA LYS A 293 40.06 -5.19 15.69
C LYS A 293 40.40 -6.39 16.58
N GLU A 294 39.79 -6.47 17.76
CA GLU A 294 40.05 -7.55 18.72
C GLU A 294 39.67 -8.94 18.16
N LYS A 295 38.53 -9.04 17.48
CA LYS A 295 38.11 -10.29 16.82
C LYS A 295 39.14 -10.78 15.80
N LYS A 296 39.75 -9.88 15.03
CA LYS A 296 40.81 -10.22 14.05
C LYS A 296 42.08 -10.68 14.75
N THR A 297 42.48 -10.02 15.83
CA THR A 297 43.65 -10.42 16.63
C THR A 297 43.50 -11.85 17.15
N ILE A 298 42.36 -12.16 17.76
CA ILE A 298 42.06 -13.50 18.29
C ILE A 298 42.05 -14.55 17.18
N TYR A 299 41.43 -14.23 16.04
CA TYR A 299 41.42 -15.13 14.89
C TYR A 299 42.83 -15.46 14.38
N ASN A 300 43.70 -14.45 14.30
CA ASN A 300 45.09 -14.63 13.89
C ASN A 300 45.88 -15.48 14.88
N LEU A 301 45.72 -15.23 16.19
CA LEU A 301 46.35 -16.03 17.25
C LEU A 301 45.89 -17.49 17.19
N TYR A 302 44.60 -17.73 17.04
CA TYR A 302 44.05 -19.08 16.87
C TYR A 302 44.65 -19.79 15.65
N LYS A 303 44.79 -19.09 14.51
CA LYS A 303 45.39 -19.65 13.29
C LYS A 303 46.87 -20.01 13.51
N MET A 304 47.63 -19.18 14.21
CA MET A 304 49.03 -19.46 14.56
C MET A 304 49.15 -20.67 15.48
N TRP A 305 48.37 -20.71 16.56
CA TRP A 305 48.34 -21.82 17.51
C TRP A 305 47.98 -23.14 16.82
N LYS A 306 46.95 -23.15 15.97
CA LYS A 306 46.55 -24.34 15.19
C LYS A 306 47.66 -24.85 14.26
N LYS A 307 48.43 -23.94 13.65
CA LYS A 307 49.58 -24.31 12.82
C LYS A 307 50.69 -24.98 13.65
N GLN A 308 51.01 -24.42 14.82
CA GLN A 308 51.99 -25.00 15.74
C GLN A 308 51.55 -26.38 16.26
N LEU A 309 50.29 -26.52 16.65
CA LEU A 309 49.70 -27.77 17.09
C LEU A 309 49.79 -28.86 16.00
N ASN A 310 49.44 -28.52 14.76
CA ASN A 310 49.56 -29.44 13.63
C ASN A 310 51.02 -29.86 13.36
N TYR A 311 51.97 -28.94 13.56
CA TYR A 311 53.40 -29.24 13.44
C TYR A 311 53.86 -30.22 14.52
N ILE A 312 53.44 -30.02 15.77
CA ILE A 312 53.73 -30.92 16.89
C ILE A 312 53.14 -32.31 16.62
N GLN A 313 51.86 -32.39 16.23
CA GLN A 313 51.19 -33.66 15.91
C GLN A 313 51.87 -34.44 14.77
N LYS A 314 52.45 -33.74 13.79
CA LYS A 314 53.23 -34.38 12.71
C LYS A 314 54.55 -34.96 13.22
N ILE A 315 55.20 -34.30 14.17
CA ILE A 315 56.46 -34.78 14.76
C ILE A 315 56.21 -35.98 15.68
N THR A 316 55.13 -35.98 16.46
CA THR A 316 54.88 -37.01 17.48
C THR A 316 54.38 -38.34 16.95
N LYS A 317 54.11 -38.50 15.63
CA LYS A 317 53.63 -39.74 14.95
C LYS A 317 52.56 -40.57 15.69
N SER A 318 51.84 -39.96 16.62
CA SER A 318 50.79 -40.59 17.42
C SER A 318 49.73 -39.54 17.70
N PRO A 319 48.44 -39.83 17.44
CA PRO A 319 47.38 -38.86 17.64
C PRO A 319 47.23 -38.60 19.14
N ILE A 320 47.46 -37.36 19.56
CA ILE A 320 47.04 -36.90 20.88
C ILE A 320 45.51 -36.89 20.83
N LYS A 321 44.90 -37.96 21.36
CA LYS A 321 43.45 -38.04 21.54
C LYS A 321 43.06 -36.98 22.58
N TYR A 322 42.23 -36.02 22.14
CA TYR A 322 41.59 -35.04 23.01
C TYR A 322 40.56 -35.70 23.91
#